data_AF-A0A538DU11-F1
#
_entry.id   AF-A0A538DU11-F1
#
_cell.length_a   1.000
_cell.length_b   1.000
_cell.length_c   1.000
_cell.angle_alpha   90.00
_cell.angle_beta   90.00
_cell.angle_gamma   90.00
#
_symmetry.space_group_name_H-M   'P 1'
#
loop_
_entity.id
_entity.type
_entity.pdbx_description
1 polymer ?
#
loop_
_entity_poly.entity_id
_entity_poly.type
_entity_poly.pdbx_seq_one_letter_code
_entity_poly.pdbx_strand_id
1 'polypeptide(L)'
;MTGDYAFHNLLDRPRDAPWRTAIGVAFFAWIFVVFLAGAADRMFVLFGLSYRGQVWAFRVLVWVLPIVALVVTKRVCEELARGEVVEVRRKLVEAEPVG
;
A
#
# COMPACT_ATOMS: atom_id res chain seq x y z
N MET A 1 15.63 -6.12 -11.05
CA MET A 1 14.83 -5.78 -12.25
C MET A 1 14.14 -7.06 -12.68
N THR A 2 12.81 -7.08 -12.76
CA THR A 2 11.99 -8.32 -12.78
C THR A 2 12.15 -9.17 -14.06
N GLY A 3 12.93 -8.72 -15.05
CA GLY A 3 13.38 -9.54 -16.17
C GLY A 3 12.29 -9.98 -17.15
N ASP A 4 11.12 -9.35 -17.09
CA ASP A 4 9.98 -9.70 -17.93
C ASP A 4 9.92 -8.80 -19.17
N TYR A 5 10.13 -9.41 -20.33
CA TYR A 5 10.18 -8.75 -21.64
C TYR A 5 9.05 -9.21 -22.57
N ALA A 6 8.09 -9.98 -22.07
CA ALA A 6 6.96 -10.41 -22.88
C ALA A 6 6.00 -9.24 -23.19
N PHE A 7 5.26 -9.35 -24.29
CA PHE A 7 4.31 -8.32 -24.71
C PHE A 7 3.04 -8.39 -23.85
N HIS A 8 2.90 -7.47 -22.89
CA HIS A 8 1.75 -7.40 -21.98
C HIS A 8 0.76 -6.33 -22.45
N ASN A 9 -0.37 -6.76 -23.04
CA ASN A 9 -1.46 -5.86 -23.46
C ASN A 9 -2.61 -5.79 -22.45
N LEU A 10 -2.60 -6.65 -21.43
CA LEU A 10 -3.54 -6.60 -20.32
C LEU A 10 -2.87 -5.96 -19.11
N LEU A 11 -3.63 -5.13 -18.39
CA LEU A 11 -3.17 -4.52 -17.15
C LEU A 11 -3.18 -5.57 -16.03
N ASP A 12 -2.05 -5.69 -15.34
CA ASP A 12 -1.97 -6.47 -14.11
C ASP A 12 -2.85 -5.85 -13.03
N ARG A 13 -3.59 -6.71 -12.32
CA ARG A 13 -4.35 -6.25 -11.16
C ARG A 13 -3.38 -5.88 -10.04
N PRO A 14 -3.63 -4.79 -9.29
CA PRO A 14 -2.74 -4.35 -8.21
C PRO A 14 -2.58 -5.35 -7.06
N ARG A 15 -3.48 -6.33 -6.93
CA ARG A 15 -3.35 -7.41 -5.94
C ARG A 15 -2.35 -8.49 -6.36
N ASP A 16 -2.19 -8.72 -7.67
CA ASP A 16 -1.39 -9.81 -8.24
C ASP A 16 0.11 -9.44 -8.30
N ALA A 17 0.43 -8.15 -8.17
CA ALA A 17 1.79 -7.62 -8.07
C ALA A 17 2.04 -6.95 -6.70
N PRO A 18 1.97 -7.69 -5.57
CA PRO A 18 1.95 -7.14 -4.22
C PRO A 18 3.15 -6.25 -3.91
N TRP A 19 4.34 -6.60 -4.42
CA TRP A 19 5.55 -5.81 -4.20
C TRP A 19 5.56 -4.48 -4.96
N ARG A 20 5.07 -4.46 -6.21
CA ARG A 20 4.97 -3.24 -7.03
C ARG A 20 3.96 -2.27 -6.40
N THR A 21 2.83 -2.80 -5.95
CA THR A 21 1.78 -2.02 -5.28
C THR A 21 2.25 -1.48 -3.94
N ALA A 22 2.90 -2.32 -3.12
CA ALA A 22 3.42 -1.89 -1.82
C ALA A 22 4.49 -0.80 -1.94
N ILE A 23 5.39 -0.87 -2.93
CA ILE A 23 6.38 0.19 -3.20
C ILE A 23 5.67 1.49 -3.59
N GLY A 24 4.67 1.42 -4.49
CA GLY A 24 3.90 2.60 -4.89
C GLY A 24 3.20 3.27 -3.71
N VAL A 25 2.56 2.49 -2.84
CA VAL A 25 1.89 3.00 -1.63
C VAL A 25 2.89 3.57 -0.63
N ALA A 26 4.05 2.93 -0.43
CA ALA A 26 5.10 3.44 0.44
C ALA A 26 5.63 4.79 -0.03
N PHE A 27 5.86 4.95 -1.34
CA PHE A 27 6.28 6.21 -1.93
C PHE A 27 5.21 7.30 -1.79
N PHE A 28 3.95 6.94 -2.00
CA PHE A 28 2.83 7.86 -1.79
C PHE A 28 2.72 8.32 -0.33
N ALA A 29 2.88 7.40 0.63
CA ALA A 29 2.91 7.71 2.06
C ALA A 29 4.07 8.66 2.41
N TRP A 30 5.24 8.47 1.80
CA TRP A 30 6.37 9.38 1.96
C TRP A 30 6.06 10.80 1.47
N ILE A 31 5.51 10.92 0.25
CA ILE A 31 5.07 12.21 -0.31
C ILE A 31 4.03 12.87 0.61
N PHE A 32 3.08 12.09 1.13
CA PHE A 32 2.04 12.58 2.02
C PHE A 32 2.62 13.19 3.31
N VAL A 33 3.63 12.55 3.91
CA VAL A 33 4.33 13.12 5.09
C VAL A 33 5.03 14.42 4.75
N VAL A 34 5.72 14.49 3.61
CA VAL A 34 6.41 15.72 3.16
C VAL A 34 5.40 16.84 2.91
N PHE A 35 4.27 16.52 2.28
CA PHE A 35 3.18 17.46 2.05
C PHE A 35 2.60 17.99 3.37
N LEU A 36 2.33 17.12 4.34
CA LEU A 36 1.86 17.52 5.67
C LEU A 36 2.88 18.40 6.41
N ALA A 37 4.17 18.09 6.30
CA ALA A 37 5.22 18.91 6.88
C ALA A 37 5.28 20.31 6.23
N GLY A 38 4.97 20.42 4.94
CA GLY A 38 4.82 21.71 4.26
C GLY A 38 3.59 22.52 4.73
N ALA A 39 2.55 21.85 5.24
CA ALA A 39 1.34 22.46 5.79
C ALA A 39 1.37 22.61 7.33
N ALA A 40 2.55 22.55 7.95
CA ALA A 40 2.74 22.60 9.41
C ALA A 40 2.27 23.92 10.04
N ASP A 41 2.31 25.02 9.29
CA ASP A 41 1.78 26.34 9.67
C ASP A 41 0.27 26.28 9.96
N ARG A 42 -0.49 25.55 9.14
CA ARG A 42 -1.91 25.27 9.38
C ARG A 42 -2.11 24.34 10.57
N MET A 43 -1.23 23.36 10.77
CA MET A 43 -1.34 22.45 11.92
C MET A 43 -1.16 23.17 13.27
N PHE A 44 -0.30 24.19 13.33
CA PHE A 44 -0.16 25.01 14.53
C PHE A 44 -1.46 25.75 14.86
N VAL A 45 -2.11 26.36 13.87
CA VAL A 45 -3.33 27.16 14.06
C VAL A 45 -4.55 26.28 14.34
N LEU A 46 -4.68 25.12 13.68
CA LEU A 46 -5.84 24.23 13.86
C LEU A 46 -5.72 23.31 15.09
N PHE A 47 -4.52 22.84 15.44
CA PHE A 47 -4.33 21.81 16.48
C PHE A 47 -3.50 22.28 17.69
N GLY A 48 -2.96 23.51 17.67
CA GLY A 48 -2.16 24.05 18.78
C GLY A 48 -0.84 23.31 19.05
N LEU A 49 -0.39 22.45 18.12
CA LEU A 49 0.81 21.64 18.27
C LEU A 49 2.07 22.50 18.14
N SER A 50 2.98 22.44 19.12
CA SER A 50 4.23 23.22 19.04
C SER A 50 5.08 22.83 17.84
N TYR A 51 5.71 23.82 17.20
CA TYR A 51 6.54 23.61 16.02
C TYR A 51 7.67 22.59 16.26
N ARG A 52 8.33 22.68 17.42
CA ARG A 52 9.41 21.75 17.79
C ARG A 52 8.92 20.30 17.90
N GLY A 53 7.71 20.10 18.43
CA GLY A 53 7.08 18.78 18.49
C GLY A 53 6.76 18.24 17.09
N GLN A 54 6.22 19.08 16.21
CA GLN A 54 5.92 18.71 14.84
C GLN A 54 7.17 18.30 14.06
N VAL A 55 8.27 19.05 14.18
CA VAL A 55 9.53 18.71 13.50
C VAL A 55 10.05 17.34 13.94
N TRP A 56 10.01 17.04 15.25
CA TRP A 56 10.40 15.72 15.74
C TRP A 56 9.46 14.62 15.25
N ALA A 57 8.15 14.86 15.22
CA ALA A 57 7.18 13.91 14.69
C ALA A 57 7.44 13.61 13.20
N PHE A 58 7.61 14.63 12.36
CA PHE A 58 7.88 14.45 10.93
C PHE A 58 9.21 13.74 10.66
N ARG A 59 10.25 13.99 11.46
CA ARG A 59 11.53 13.26 11.37
C ARG A 59 11.37 11.76 11.56
N VAL A 60 10.45 11.32 12.40
CA VAL A 60 10.16 9.89 12.62
C VAL A 60 9.19 9.37 11.56
N LEU A 61 8.10 10.10 11.29
CA LEU A 61 7.05 9.68 10.36
C LEU A 61 7.56 9.50 8.93
N VAL A 62 8.51 10.32 8.48
CA VAL A 62 9.04 10.23 7.11
C VAL A 62 9.70 8.89 6.82
N TRP A 63 10.19 8.19 7.84
CA TRP A 63 10.79 6.85 7.70
C TRP A 63 9.83 5.74 8.13
N VAL A 64 9.13 5.92 9.24
CA VAL A 64 8.27 4.89 9.81
C VAL A 64 7.02 4.67 8.96
N LEU A 65 6.37 5.75 8.50
CA LEU A 65 5.10 5.64 7.77
C LEU A 65 5.27 4.87 6.44
N PRO A 66 6.28 5.13 5.60
CA PRO A 66 6.47 4.36 4.36
C PRO A 66 6.79 2.88 4.62
N ILE A 67 7.60 2.57 5.63
CA ILE A 67 7.96 1.19 5.97
C ILE A 67 6.71 0.42 6.43
N VAL A 68 5.92 1.02 7.31
CA VAL A 68 4.67 0.42 7.79
C VAL A 68 3.70 0.24 6.62
N ALA A 69 3.51 1.26 5.78
CA ALA A 69 2.64 1.19 4.61
C ALA A 69 3.08 0.06 3.66
N LEU A 70 4.37 -0.09 3.38
CA LEU A 70 4.91 -1.17 2.55
C LEU A 70 4.53 -2.55 3.10
N VAL A 71 4.77 -2.79 4.39
CA VAL A 71 4.49 -4.10 5.02
C VAL A 71 3.00 -4.37 5.04
N VAL A 72 2.19 -3.40 5.44
CA VAL A 72 0.72 -3.55 5.52
C VAL A 72 0.13 -3.79 4.14
N THR A 73 0.46 -2.98 3.13
CA THR A 73 -0.05 -3.14 1.77
C THR A 73 0.35 -4.48 1.18
N LYS A 74 1.60 -4.91 1.36
CA LYS A 74 2.04 -6.24 0.92
C LYS A 74 1.16 -7.34 1.52
N ARG A 75 0.96 -7.33 2.84
CA ARG A 75 0.15 -8.34 3.54
C ARG A 75 -1.29 -8.33 3.05
N VAL A 76 -1.90 -7.16 2.91
CA VAL A 76 -3.27 -7.03 2.41
C VAL A 76 -3.40 -7.59 0.99
N CYS A 77 -2.49 -7.26 0.08
CA CYS A 77 -2.51 -7.81 -1.28
C CYS A 77 -2.38 -9.34 -1.29
N GLU A 78 -1.49 -9.91 -0.47
CA GLU A 78 -1.32 -11.35 -0.35
C GLU A 78 -2.57 -12.05 0.24
N GLU A 79 -3.22 -11.48 1.25
CA GLU A 79 -4.46 -12.02 1.80
C GLU A 79 -5.61 -11.99 0.78
N LEU A 80 -5.72 -10.89 0.03
CA LEU A 80 -6.73 -10.76 -1.02
C LEU A 80 -6.53 -11.80 -2.12
N ALA A 81 -5.28 -12.02 -2.55
CA ALA A 81 -4.95 -13.05 -3.54
C ALA A 81 -5.27 -14.46 -3.01
N ARG A 82 -4.98 -14.75 -1.73
CA ARG A 82 -5.33 -16.03 -1.10
C ARG A 82 -6.85 -16.28 -1.10
N GLY A 83 -7.65 -15.27 -0.74
CA GLY A 83 -9.11 -15.39 -0.72
C GLY A 83 -9.71 -15.68 -2.09
N GLU A 84 -9.19 -15.06 -3.15
CA GLU A 84 -9.66 -15.27 -4.53
C GLU A 84 -9.42 -16.70 -5.01
N VAL A 85 -8.26 -17.30 -4.71
CA VAL A 85 -7.97 -18.70 -5.06
C VAL A 85 -8.95 -19.67 -4.37
N VAL A 86 -9.32 -19.38 -3.12
CA VAL A 86 -10.31 -20.18 -2.39
C VAL A 86 -11.68 -20.08 -3.03
N GLU A 87 -12.09 -18.88 -3.44
CA GLU A 87 -13.38 -18.67 -4.09
C GLU A 87 -13.46 -19.33 -5.47
N VAL A 88 -12.41 -19.22 -6.28
CA VAL A 88 -12.34 -19.91 -7.57
C VAL A 88 -12.42 -21.42 -7.38
N ARG A 89 -11.67 -21.98 -6.42
CA ARG A 89 -11.74 -23.41 -6.10
C ARG A 89 -13.13 -23.84 -5.67
N ARG A 90 -13.81 -23.04 -4.84
CA ARG A 90 -15.19 -23.31 -4.42
C ARG A 90 -16.14 -23.39 -5.61
N LYS A 91 -16.06 -22.42 -6.53
CA LYS A 91 -16.88 -22.39 -7.75
C LYS A 91 -16.62 -23.60 -8.65
N LEU A 92 -15.37 -24.08 -8.72
CA LEU A 92 -15.04 -25.27 -9.51
C LEU A 92 -15.67 -26.54 -8.89
N VAL A 93 -15.66 -26.68 -7.56
CA VAL A 93 -16.31 -27.81 -6.87
C VAL A 93 -17.84 -27.73 -6.98
N GLU A 94 -18.43 -26.54 -6.92
CA GLU A 94 -19.87 -26.34 -7.11
C GLU A 94 -20.31 -26.55 -8.57
N ALA A 95 -19.40 -26.33 -9.53
CA ALA A 95 -19.66 -26.49 -10.97
C ALA A 95 -19.35 -27.89 -11.50
N GLU A 96 -18.67 -28.76 -10.73
CA GLU A 96 -18.67 -30.20 -10.98
C GLU A 96 -20.06 -30.73 -10.58
N PRO A 97 -20.97 -31.05 -11.53
CA PRO A 97 -22.16 -31.78 -11.18
C PRO A 97 -21.70 -33.11 -10.59
N VAL A 98 -22.12 -33.38 -9.36
CA VAL A 98 -21.86 -34.66 -8.72
C VAL A 98 -22.62 -35.74 -9.52
N GLY A 99 -21.96 -36.37 -10.49
CA GLY A 99 -22.45 -37.52 -11.26
C GLY A 99 -23.35 -37.18 -12.44
#